data_AF-A0A3D8S7J4-F1
#
_entry.id   AF-A0A3D8S7J4-F1
#
_cell.length_a   1.000
_cell.length_b   1.000
_cell.length_c   1.000
_cell.angle_alpha   90.00
_cell.angle_beta   90.00
_cell.angle_gamma   90.00
#
_symmetry.space_group_name_H-M   'P 1'
#
loop_
_entity.id
_entity.type
_entity.pdbx_description
1 polymer ?
#
loop_
_entity_poly.entity_id
_entity_poly.type
_entity_poly.pdbx_seq_one_letter_code
_entity_poly.pdbx_strand_id
1 'polypeptide(L)'
;MIQRAIIRQSRALGSCVRSTPTRSLARPQFRPANISLARPAAARWYATEPEAEAKKSEGDKVAAEAEDPVKKELEAKNKEIIELKDRYLRSVAEFRNLQERTKRDMQSAKDFAIQKFAKDLVESIDNLDRALLTVPEEKLKAPEKTGDLQDLVALYDGLKMTEGILMSTLKKHGLERFDPSVEGEKFNPNEHEATFMTPMADKEDNTVFLTQQKGFKLNGRVLRAAKVGVVKNS
;
A
#
# COMPACT_ATOMS: atom_id res chain seq x y z
N MET A 1 -20.00 -53.53 -23.33
CA MET A 1 -19.71 -54.05 -21.98
C MET A 1 -18.34 -54.70 -22.02
N ILE A 2 -17.34 -54.13 -21.34
CA ILE A 2 -16.07 -54.74 -20.88
C ILE A 2 -15.24 -53.54 -20.40
N GLN A 3 -15.12 -53.34 -19.09
CA GLN A 3 -13.91 -52.79 -18.49
C GLN A 3 -13.70 -53.46 -17.13
N ARG A 4 -12.46 -53.94 -16.97
CA ARG A 4 -11.94 -54.80 -15.91
C ARG A 4 -11.59 -53.98 -14.67
N ALA A 5 -11.80 -54.60 -13.51
CA ALA A 5 -11.29 -54.15 -12.22
C ALA A 5 -9.75 -54.15 -12.19
N ILE A 6 -9.15 -53.11 -11.58
CA ILE A 6 -7.79 -53.18 -11.03
C ILE A 6 -7.79 -52.52 -9.66
N ILE A 7 -7.60 -53.36 -8.65
CA ILE A 7 -7.29 -53.06 -7.26
C ILE A 7 -5.81 -52.66 -7.18
N ARG A 8 -5.48 -51.58 -6.47
CA ARG A 8 -4.15 -51.42 -5.85
C ARG A 8 -4.27 -50.70 -4.50
N GLN A 9 -4.02 -51.47 -3.44
CA GLN A 9 -3.61 -50.98 -2.14
C GLN A 9 -2.10 -50.69 -2.17
N SER A 10 -1.64 -49.68 -1.42
CA SER A 10 -0.31 -49.70 -0.81
C SER A 10 -0.26 -48.78 0.41
N ARG A 11 -0.12 -49.41 1.58
CA ARG A 11 0.43 -48.83 2.82
C ARG A 11 1.91 -48.49 2.60
N ALA A 12 2.43 -47.44 3.26
CA ALA A 12 3.40 -47.60 4.36
C ALA A 12 4.05 -46.28 4.79
N LEU A 13 4.35 -46.27 6.08
CA LEU A 13 4.98 -45.24 6.90
C LEU A 13 6.48 -45.07 6.61
N GLY A 14 7.01 -43.90 6.98
CA GLY A 14 8.33 -43.81 7.62
C GLY A 14 9.32 -42.84 6.96
N SER A 15 9.67 -41.75 7.65
CA SER A 15 10.98 -41.12 7.45
C SER A 15 11.39 -40.23 8.64
N CYS A 16 12.42 -40.72 9.34
CA CYS A 16 13.63 -40.06 9.85
C CYS A 16 13.60 -38.84 10.80
N VAL A 17 14.28 -39.09 11.93
CA VAL A 17 14.86 -38.21 12.95
C VAL A 17 15.73 -37.10 12.33
N ARG A 18 15.51 -35.85 12.74
CA ARG A 18 16.34 -34.70 12.36
C ARG A 18 17.32 -34.38 13.50
N SER A 19 18.60 -34.69 13.30
CA SER A 19 19.70 -34.25 14.16
C SER A 19 20.15 -32.83 13.77
N THR A 20 20.39 -31.97 14.76
CA THR A 20 20.97 -30.64 14.56
C THR A 20 22.27 -30.52 15.33
N PRO A 21 23.42 -30.23 14.69
CA PRO A 21 24.55 -29.64 15.38
C PRO A 21 24.55 -28.12 15.16
N THR A 22 24.27 -27.35 16.22
CA THR A 22 24.47 -25.91 16.26
C THR A 22 25.97 -25.61 16.36
N ARG A 23 26.63 -25.43 15.22
CA ARG A 23 28.00 -24.92 15.13
C ARG A 23 27.96 -23.39 15.18
N SER A 24 28.61 -22.82 16.18
CA SER A 24 28.79 -21.38 16.38
C SER A 24 29.57 -20.76 15.21
N LEU A 25 28.96 -19.81 14.51
CA LEU A 25 29.64 -18.99 13.52
C LEU A 25 30.08 -17.68 14.18
N ALA A 26 31.38 -17.62 14.47
CA ALA A 26 32.06 -16.39 14.83
C ALA A 26 31.97 -15.38 13.67
N ARG A 27 31.37 -14.22 13.95
CA ARG A 27 31.23 -13.09 13.04
C ARG A 27 32.56 -12.32 13.01
N PRO A 28 33.24 -12.12 11.86
CA PRO A 28 34.38 -11.22 11.81
C PRO A 28 33.85 -9.77 11.91
N GLN A 29 34.30 -9.03 12.94
CA GLN A 29 34.02 -7.61 13.07
C GLN A 29 34.87 -6.83 12.07
N PHE A 30 34.24 -6.28 11.04
CA PHE A 30 34.86 -5.31 10.14
C PHE A 30 34.95 -3.97 10.89
N ARG A 31 36.17 -3.55 11.27
CA ARG A 31 36.45 -2.19 11.76
C ARG A 31 36.74 -1.29 10.56
N PRO A 32 36.03 -0.17 10.34
CA PRO A 32 36.49 0.82 9.39
C PRO A 32 37.66 1.60 9.98
N ALA A 33 38.80 1.63 9.27
CA ALA A 33 39.88 2.55 9.55
C ALA A 33 39.48 3.96 9.05
N ASN A 34 39.48 4.96 9.95
CA ASN A 34 39.34 6.36 9.57
C ASN A 34 40.61 6.81 8.83
N ILE A 35 40.53 6.91 7.50
CA ILE A 35 41.54 7.57 6.70
C ILE A 35 41.23 9.07 6.74
N SER A 36 42.02 9.84 7.50
CA SER A 36 41.99 11.29 7.43
C SER A 36 42.59 11.73 6.09
N LEU A 37 41.76 12.28 5.21
CA LEU A 37 42.22 12.94 3.99
C LEU A 37 42.85 14.29 4.37
N ALA A 38 44.17 14.32 4.52
CA ALA A 38 44.93 15.56 4.45
C ALA A 38 44.88 16.08 3.01
N ARG A 39 44.25 17.23 2.82
CA ARG A 39 44.07 17.91 1.54
C ARG A 39 45.38 18.63 1.17
N PRO A 40 46.04 18.36 0.01
CA PRO A 40 47.15 19.19 -0.40
C PRO A 40 46.62 20.52 -0.96
N ALA A 41 47.23 21.63 -0.53
CA ALA A 41 46.98 22.94 -1.08
C ALA A 41 47.49 22.97 -2.53
N ALA A 42 46.59 23.16 -3.48
CA ALA A 42 46.95 23.44 -4.86
C ALA A 42 47.64 24.82 -4.92
N ALA A 43 48.95 24.82 -5.15
CA ALA A 43 49.66 26.01 -5.58
C ALA A 43 49.13 26.38 -6.99
N ARG A 44 48.36 27.45 -7.08
CA ARG A 44 47.96 28.07 -8.35
C ARG A 44 49.17 28.81 -8.90
N TRP A 45 49.74 28.31 -10.00
CA TRP A 45 50.72 29.04 -10.79
C TRP A 45 49.95 29.83 -11.85
N TYR A 46 49.72 31.12 -11.60
CA TYR A 46 49.44 32.09 -12.66
C TYR A 46 50.73 32.84 -12.92
N ALA A 47 51.29 32.66 -14.12
CA ALA A 47 52.31 33.55 -14.67
C ALA A 47 51.69 34.24 -15.89
N THR A 48 51.44 35.54 -15.74
CA THR A 48 51.21 36.48 -16.84
C THR A 48 52.48 37.32 -16.96
N GLU A 49 53.13 37.30 -18.13
CA GLU A 49 53.49 38.49 -18.94
C GLU A 49 54.32 38.09 -20.19
N PRO A 50 54.40 38.96 -21.22
CA PRO A 50 54.47 38.58 -22.64
C PRO A 50 55.85 38.80 -23.34
N GLU A 51 55.86 38.48 -24.64
CA GLU A 51 56.84 38.78 -25.71
C GLU A 51 58.15 37.96 -25.82
N ALA A 52 58.24 37.17 -26.90
CA ALA A 52 59.34 37.22 -27.86
C ALA A 52 58.97 36.45 -29.15
N GLU A 53 58.85 37.17 -30.27
CA GLU A 53 58.83 36.59 -31.61
C GLU A 53 60.20 35.95 -31.95
N ALA A 54 60.18 34.74 -32.49
CA ALA A 54 61.29 34.20 -33.27
C ALA A 54 60.77 33.24 -34.36
N LYS A 55 60.96 33.64 -35.62
CA LYS A 55 60.73 32.85 -36.84
C LYS A 55 61.71 31.67 -36.98
N LYS A 56 61.18 30.52 -37.42
CA LYS A 56 61.70 29.48 -38.35
C LYS A 56 60.96 28.16 -38.00
N SER A 57 60.44 27.33 -38.90
CA SER A 57 60.62 27.14 -40.34
C SER A 57 59.45 26.30 -40.87
N GLU A 58 59.00 26.61 -42.08
CA GLU A 58 58.08 25.79 -42.88
C GLU A 58 58.64 24.39 -43.15
N GLY A 59 57.71 23.43 -43.22
CA GLY A 59 57.72 22.40 -44.24
C GLY A 59 58.49 21.13 -43.89
N ASP A 60 57.84 20.21 -43.17
CA ASP A 60 58.07 18.80 -43.43
C ASP A 60 56.78 18.06 -43.76
N LYS A 61 56.93 17.17 -44.73
CA LYS A 61 55.91 16.54 -45.55
C LYS A 61 55.28 15.36 -44.82
N VAL A 62 53.97 15.20 -45.06
CA VAL A 62 53.30 13.92 -45.33
C VAL A 62 53.80 12.70 -44.52
N ALA A 63 53.15 12.46 -43.39
CA ALA A 63 52.89 11.11 -42.89
C ALA A 63 51.37 10.92 -42.91
N ALA A 64 50.80 10.54 -44.05
CA ALA A 64 50.39 9.16 -44.28
C ALA A 64 49.60 8.62 -43.08
N GLU A 65 48.28 8.81 -43.18
CA GLU A 65 47.24 8.18 -42.40
C GLU A 65 47.38 6.65 -42.46
N ALA A 66 48.24 6.09 -41.62
CA ALA A 66 48.02 4.76 -41.11
C ALA A 66 47.14 4.92 -39.88
N GLU A 67 45.85 4.63 -40.01
CA GLU A 67 44.98 4.44 -38.86
C GLU A 67 45.59 3.32 -37.99
N ASP A 68 46.35 3.69 -36.95
CA ASP A 68 47.00 2.74 -36.07
C ASP A 68 45.94 1.75 -35.53
N PRO A 69 46.12 0.43 -35.68
CA PRO A 69 45.17 -0.57 -35.21
C PRO A 69 44.85 -0.38 -33.72
N VAL A 70 45.82 0.13 -32.96
CA VAL A 70 45.70 0.49 -31.55
C VAL A 70 44.68 1.61 -31.29
N LYS A 71 44.56 2.62 -32.16
CA LYS A 71 43.58 3.72 -31.99
C LYS A 71 42.15 3.21 -32.20
N LYS A 72 41.93 2.34 -33.19
CA LYS A 72 40.64 1.68 -33.44
C LYS A 72 40.24 0.76 -32.29
N GLU A 73 41.19 0.01 -31.73
CA GLU A 73 40.96 -0.82 -30.54
C GLU A 73 40.59 0.03 -29.31
N LEU A 74 41.28 1.16 -29.09
CA LEU A 74 40.97 2.09 -28.01
C LEU A 74 39.57 2.70 -28.15
N GLU A 75 39.18 3.10 -29.36
CA GLU A 75 37.82 3.61 -29.63
C GLU A 75 36.74 2.56 -29.43
N ALA A 76 36.97 1.31 -29.86
CA ALA A 76 36.05 0.19 -29.62
C ALA A 76 35.88 -0.06 -28.11
N LYS A 77 36.98 -0.08 -27.34
CA LYS A 77 36.95 -0.23 -25.89
C LYS A 77 36.24 0.94 -25.19
N ASN A 78 36.42 2.17 -25.68
CA ASN A 78 35.72 3.34 -25.14
C ASN A 78 34.21 3.27 -25.39
N LYS A 79 33.77 2.80 -26.57
CA LYS A 79 32.35 2.56 -26.88
C LYS A 79 31.76 1.47 -25.97
N GLU A 80 32.46 0.36 -25.80
CA GLU A 80 32.07 -0.71 -24.86
C GLU A 80 31.92 -0.16 -23.42
N ILE A 81 32.85 0.68 -22.96
CA ILE A 81 32.79 1.30 -21.63
C ILE A 81 31.57 2.22 -21.50
N ILE A 82 31.25 3.00 -22.52
CA ILE A 82 30.09 3.89 -22.52
C ILE A 82 28.80 3.07 -22.45
N GLU A 83 28.67 2.02 -23.26
CA GLU A 83 27.51 1.12 -23.24
C GLU A 83 27.34 0.39 -21.91
N LEU A 84 28.45 -0.06 -21.30
CA LEU A 84 28.42 -0.71 -19.99
C LEU A 84 28.05 0.27 -18.89
N LYS A 85 28.54 1.51 -18.95
CA LYS A 85 28.16 2.57 -18.01
C LYS A 85 26.68 2.92 -18.14
N ASP A 86 26.14 3.03 -19.35
CA ASP A 86 24.71 3.28 -19.55
C ASP A 86 23.86 2.13 -18.98
N ARG A 87 24.21 0.88 -19.31
CA ARG A 87 23.54 -0.30 -18.76
C ARG A 87 23.61 -0.34 -17.23
N TYR A 88 24.78 -0.03 -16.66
CA TYR A 88 24.95 0.03 -15.22
C TYR A 88 24.09 1.12 -14.58
N LEU A 89 24.14 2.36 -15.08
CA LEU A 89 23.34 3.47 -14.56
C LEU A 89 21.84 3.18 -14.66
N ARG A 90 21.39 2.59 -15.77
CA ARG A 90 20.01 2.15 -15.95
C ARG A 90 19.62 1.08 -14.93
N SER A 91 20.44 0.05 -14.74
CA SER A 91 20.18 -1.00 -13.75
C SER A 91 20.09 -0.46 -12.32
N VAL A 92 20.92 0.53 -11.97
CA VAL A 92 20.88 1.21 -10.67
C VAL A 92 19.60 2.01 -10.52
N ALA A 93 19.15 2.70 -11.57
CA ALA A 93 17.89 3.43 -11.57
C ALA A 93 16.68 2.49 -11.42
N GLU A 94 16.65 1.39 -12.16
CA GLU A 94 15.61 0.35 -12.06
C GLU A 94 15.56 -0.24 -10.65
N PHE A 95 16.71 -0.54 -10.06
CA PHE A 95 16.80 -1.07 -8.70
C PHE A 95 16.25 -0.07 -7.66
N ARG A 96 16.56 1.23 -7.79
CA ARG A 96 15.99 2.27 -6.91
C ARG A 96 14.48 2.37 -7.05
N ASN A 97 13.97 2.39 -8.29
CA ASN A 97 12.53 2.41 -8.55
C ASN A 97 11.83 1.17 -7.94
N LEU A 98 12.44 -0.01 -8.07
CA LEU A 98 11.94 -1.24 -7.45
C LEU A 98 11.96 -1.16 -5.93
N GLN A 99 13.02 -0.64 -5.32
CA GLN A 99 13.09 -0.44 -3.87
C GLN A 99 12.00 0.51 -3.36
N GLU A 100 11.74 1.61 -4.06
CA GLU A 100 10.68 2.52 -3.67
C GLU A 100 9.29 1.91 -3.84
N ARG A 101 9.06 1.19 -4.94
CA ARG A 101 7.81 0.48 -5.19
C ARG A 101 7.55 -0.57 -4.11
N THR A 102 8.53 -1.43 -3.84
CA THR A 102 8.41 -2.46 -2.80
C THR A 102 8.17 -1.87 -1.41
N LYS A 103 8.77 -0.71 -1.09
CA LYS A 103 8.47 0.01 0.17
C LYS A 103 7.00 0.44 0.25
N ARG A 104 6.47 1.05 -0.82
CA ARG A 104 5.04 1.45 -0.88
C ARG A 104 4.11 0.24 -0.81
N ASP A 105 4.44 -0.82 -1.55
CA ASP A 105 3.67 -2.07 -1.56
C ASP A 105 3.66 -2.71 -0.16
N MET A 106 4.82 -2.77 0.52
CA MET A 106 4.92 -3.27 1.90
C MET A 106 4.14 -2.42 2.91
N GLN A 107 4.14 -1.09 2.76
CA GLN A 107 3.34 -0.20 3.61
C GLN A 107 1.84 -0.46 3.39
N SER A 108 1.39 -0.45 2.12
CA SER A 108 0.00 -0.73 1.79
C SER A 108 -0.46 -2.12 2.24
N ALA A 109 0.40 -3.13 2.12
CA ALA A 109 0.09 -4.47 2.59
C ALA A 109 -0.08 -4.53 4.12
N LYS A 110 0.66 -3.71 4.88
CA LYS A 110 0.50 -3.60 6.34
C LYS A 110 -0.77 -2.86 6.71
N ASP A 111 -0.99 -1.71 6.08
CA ASP A 111 -2.13 -0.84 6.38
C ASP A 111 -3.48 -1.52 6.03
N PHE A 112 -3.47 -2.39 5.02
CA PHE A 112 -4.67 -3.12 4.54
C PHE A 112 -4.63 -4.62 4.82
N ALA A 113 -3.73 -5.10 5.70
CA ALA A 113 -3.63 -6.53 6.04
C ALA A 113 -4.95 -7.10 6.57
N ILE A 114 -5.67 -6.31 7.38
CA ILE A 114 -6.93 -6.70 8.02
C ILE A 114 -8.16 -6.48 7.14
N GLN A 115 -8.00 -6.04 5.89
CA GLN A 115 -9.13 -5.66 5.04
C GLN A 115 -10.18 -6.77 4.87
N LYS A 116 -9.73 -8.01 4.62
CA LYS A 116 -10.63 -9.16 4.45
C LYS A 116 -11.38 -9.47 5.76
N PHE A 117 -10.65 -9.51 6.87
CA PHE A 117 -11.24 -9.74 8.18
C PHE A 117 -12.26 -8.65 8.56
N ALA A 118 -11.92 -7.38 8.31
CA ALA A 118 -12.82 -6.25 8.54
C ALA A 118 -14.09 -6.35 7.69
N LYS A 119 -14.00 -6.80 6.44
CA LYS A 119 -15.16 -6.99 5.56
C LYS A 119 -16.15 -8.01 6.13
N ASP A 120 -15.65 -9.16 6.59
CA ASP A 120 -16.47 -10.21 7.17
C ASP A 120 -17.08 -9.76 8.52
N LEU A 121 -16.32 -8.99 9.30
CA LEU A 121 -16.79 -8.45 10.57
C LEU A 121 -17.88 -7.38 10.40
N VAL A 122 -17.78 -6.54 9.37
CA VAL A 122 -18.78 -5.50 9.04
C VAL A 122 -20.17 -6.10 8.78
N GLU A 123 -20.24 -7.28 8.16
CA GLU A 123 -21.52 -8.00 7.99
C GLU A 123 -22.16 -8.39 9.33
N SER A 124 -21.34 -8.76 10.31
CA SER A 124 -21.80 -9.08 11.66
C SER A 124 -22.28 -7.84 12.41
N ILE A 125 -21.61 -6.70 12.23
CA ILE A 125 -22.03 -5.41 12.81
C ILE A 125 -23.40 -4.98 12.25
N ASP A 126 -23.63 -5.15 10.95
CA ASP A 126 -24.93 -4.86 10.37
C ASP A 126 -26.05 -5.74 10.94
N ASN A 127 -25.75 -6.99 11.31
CA ASN A 127 -26.73 -7.85 11.97
C ASN A 127 -27.06 -7.35 13.38
N LEU A 128 -26.08 -6.80 14.11
CA LEU A 128 -26.33 -6.11 15.38
C LEU A 128 -27.19 -4.86 15.18
N ASP A 129 -26.90 -4.04 14.16
CA ASP A 129 -27.72 -2.88 13.80
C ASP A 129 -29.17 -3.28 13.50
N ARG A 130 -29.37 -4.35 12.71
CA ARG A 130 -30.70 -4.91 12.40
C ARG A 130 -31.41 -5.39 13.66
N ALA A 131 -30.71 -6.05 14.58
CA ALA A 131 -31.27 -6.49 15.84
C ALA A 131 -31.74 -5.30 16.70
N LEU A 132 -30.96 -4.22 16.76
CA LEU A 132 -31.34 -3.00 17.46
C LEU A 132 -32.57 -2.32 16.84
N LEU A 133 -32.68 -2.29 15.51
CA LEU A 133 -33.85 -1.73 14.80
C LEU A 133 -35.12 -2.57 14.94
N THR A 134 -35.00 -3.84 15.32
CA THR A 134 -36.15 -4.74 15.45
C THR A 134 -37.01 -4.41 16.68
N VAL A 135 -36.42 -3.78 17.71
CA VAL A 135 -37.13 -3.39 18.92
C VAL A 135 -37.85 -2.05 18.69
N PRO A 136 -39.20 -2.00 18.73
CA PRO A 136 -39.93 -0.76 18.54
C PRO A 136 -39.60 0.26 19.64
N GLU A 137 -39.36 1.52 19.26
CA GLU A 137 -39.05 2.59 20.21
C GLU A 137 -40.15 2.80 21.27
N GLU A 138 -41.39 2.49 20.93
CA GLU A 138 -42.56 2.57 21.82
C GLU A 138 -42.41 1.66 23.05
N LYS A 139 -41.84 0.45 22.86
CA LYS A 139 -41.61 -0.51 23.94
C LYS A 139 -40.41 -0.15 24.80
N LEU A 140 -39.46 0.60 24.25
CA LEU A 140 -38.28 1.10 24.97
C LEU A 140 -38.61 2.31 25.86
N LYS A 141 -39.57 3.13 25.44
CA LYS A 141 -39.98 4.38 26.12
C LYS A 141 -41.26 4.24 26.95
N ALA A 142 -41.86 3.06 27.02
CA ALA A 142 -43.09 2.83 27.77
C ALA A 142 -42.90 3.14 29.27
N PRO A 143 -43.80 3.93 29.91
CA PRO A 143 -43.70 4.30 31.32
C PRO A 143 -43.93 3.11 32.26
N GLU A 144 -44.71 2.12 31.85
CA GLU A 144 -44.97 0.89 32.60
C GLU A 144 -44.06 -0.23 32.10
N LYS A 145 -42.91 -0.40 32.77
CA LYS A 145 -42.02 -1.52 32.49
C LYS A 145 -42.51 -2.76 33.26
N THR A 146 -43.39 -3.56 32.66
CA THR A 146 -43.67 -4.93 33.12
C THR A 146 -42.38 -5.77 33.08
N GLY A 147 -42.27 -6.84 33.88
CA GLY A 147 -41.03 -7.63 34.03
C GLY A 147 -40.38 -8.02 32.70
N ASP A 148 -41.17 -8.56 31.77
CA ASP A 148 -40.69 -8.95 30.43
C ASP A 148 -40.20 -7.75 29.60
N LEU A 149 -40.79 -6.56 29.78
CA LEU A 149 -40.34 -5.33 29.11
C LEU A 149 -39.05 -4.79 29.74
N GLN A 150 -38.83 -4.96 31.04
CA GLN A 150 -37.57 -4.58 31.69
C GLN A 150 -36.41 -5.43 31.18
N ASP A 151 -36.61 -6.73 31.04
CA ASP A 151 -35.58 -7.65 30.52
C ASP A 151 -35.21 -7.33 29.07
N LEU A 152 -36.20 -6.98 28.25
CA LEU A 152 -35.97 -6.53 26.87
C LEU A 152 -35.19 -5.22 26.79
N VAL A 153 -35.51 -4.24 27.64
CA VAL A 153 -34.77 -2.97 27.70
C VAL A 153 -33.34 -3.19 28.18
N ALA A 154 -33.13 -4.02 29.20
CA ALA A 154 -31.80 -4.37 29.68
C ALA A 154 -30.96 -5.08 28.60
N LEU A 155 -31.58 -5.98 27.83
CA LEU A 155 -30.93 -6.63 26.69
C LEU A 155 -30.56 -5.64 25.59
N TYR A 156 -31.47 -4.73 25.24
CA TYR A 156 -31.22 -3.68 24.24
C TYR A 156 -30.04 -2.78 24.66
N ASP A 157 -30.02 -2.34 25.92
CA ASP A 157 -28.95 -1.52 26.46
C ASP A 157 -27.61 -2.29 26.48
N GLY A 158 -27.63 -3.56 26.85
CA GLY A 158 -26.46 -4.44 26.78
C GLY A 158 -25.91 -4.55 25.35
N LEU A 159 -26.77 -4.77 24.37
CA LEU A 159 -26.38 -4.81 22.95
C LEU A 159 -25.79 -3.48 22.48
N LYS A 160 -26.43 -2.35 22.83
CA LYS A 160 -25.94 -1.01 22.51
C LYS A 160 -24.56 -0.72 23.12
N MET A 161 -24.33 -1.18 24.36
CA MET A 161 -23.01 -1.08 24.99
C MET A 161 -21.96 -1.91 24.25
N THR A 162 -22.29 -3.14 23.86
CA THR A 162 -21.36 -3.99 23.09
C THR A 162 -21.05 -3.42 21.72
N GLU A 163 -22.04 -2.86 21.01
CA GLU A 163 -21.83 -2.13 19.75
C GLU A 163 -20.88 -0.95 19.95
N GLY A 164 -21.09 -0.15 21.00
CA GLY A 164 -20.22 0.99 21.32
C GLY A 164 -18.76 0.58 21.58
N ILE A 165 -18.55 -0.49 22.35
CA ILE A 165 -17.21 -1.03 22.61
C ILE A 165 -16.58 -1.54 21.31
N LEU A 166 -17.33 -2.30 20.50
CA LEU A 166 -16.86 -2.82 19.22
C LEU A 166 -16.48 -1.68 18.25
N MET A 167 -17.31 -0.65 18.15
CA MET A 167 -17.01 0.53 17.34
C MET A 167 -15.76 1.25 17.83
N SER A 168 -15.53 1.33 19.15
CA SER A 168 -14.33 1.93 19.71
C SER A 168 -13.05 1.13 19.42
N THR A 169 -13.12 -0.21 19.42
CA THR A 169 -11.97 -1.06 19.10
C THR A 169 -11.64 -1.00 17.62
N LEU A 170 -12.66 -0.97 16.75
CA LEU A 170 -12.50 -0.84 15.30
C LEU A 170 -11.85 0.49 14.90
N LYS A 171 -12.25 1.59 15.56
CA LYS A 171 -11.61 2.90 15.36
C LYS A 171 -10.11 2.89 15.68
N LYS A 172 -9.68 2.15 16.71
CA LYS A 172 -8.23 2.00 17.04
C LYS A 172 -7.43 1.32 15.94
N HIS A 173 -8.09 0.48 15.12
CA HIS A 173 -7.48 -0.20 13.98
C HIS A 173 -7.70 0.56 12.65
N GLY A 174 -8.18 1.81 12.71
CA GLY A 174 -8.36 2.67 11.54
C GLY A 174 -9.63 2.37 10.73
N LEU A 175 -10.57 1.60 11.30
CA LEU A 175 -11.88 1.37 10.70
C LEU A 175 -12.90 2.39 11.20
N GLU A 176 -13.39 3.22 10.31
CA GLU A 176 -14.33 4.31 10.58
C GLU A 176 -15.65 4.05 9.89
N ARG A 177 -16.75 4.19 10.64
CA ARG A 177 -18.12 4.14 10.12
C ARG A 177 -18.55 5.54 9.77
N PHE A 178 -19.11 5.71 8.58
CA PHE A 178 -19.66 6.97 8.11
C PHE A 178 -21.14 6.79 7.72
N ASP A 179 -21.94 7.80 8.01
CA ASP A 179 -23.38 7.81 7.75
C ASP A 179 -23.79 9.15 7.11
N PRO A 180 -23.87 9.21 5.78
CA PRO A 180 -24.09 10.46 5.05
C PRO A 180 -25.49 11.08 5.28
N SER A 181 -26.44 10.31 5.81
CA SER A 181 -27.80 10.82 6.07
C SER A 181 -27.92 11.70 7.30
N VAL A 182 -27.05 11.52 8.28
CA VAL A 182 -27.05 12.33 9.51
C VAL A 182 -26.57 13.75 9.20
N GLU A 183 -25.60 13.85 8.30
CA GLU A 183 -24.93 15.10 7.94
C GLU A 183 -25.63 15.82 6.76
N GLY A 184 -26.56 15.14 6.07
CA GLY A 184 -27.24 15.69 4.89
C GLY A 184 -26.26 15.97 3.76
N GLU A 185 -25.24 15.12 3.61
CA GLU A 185 -24.17 15.34 2.63
C GLU A 185 -24.67 15.17 1.19
N LYS A 186 -24.00 15.88 0.27
CA LYS A 186 -24.18 15.67 -1.16
C LYS A 186 -23.68 14.29 -1.55
N PHE A 187 -24.39 13.66 -2.48
CA PHE A 187 -24.04 12.34 -2.96
C PHE A 187 -22.64 12.33 -3.62
N ASN A 188 -21.73 11.49 -3.11
CA ASN A 188 -20.40 11.27 -3.67
C ASN A 188 -20.28 9.84 -4.22
N PRO A 189 -20.15 9.64 -5.55
CA PRO A 189 -20.05 8.31 -6.16
C PRO A 189 -18.86 7.47 -5.68
N ASN A 190 -17.80 8.08 -5.15
CA ASN A 190 -16.63 7.35 -4.66
C ASN A 190 -16.89 6.64 -3.32
N GLU A 191 -17.86 7.14 -2.55
CA GLU A 191 -18.10 6.70 -1.17
C GLU A 191 -19.52 6.14 -0.97
N HIS A 192 -20.47 6.52 -1.83
CA HIS A 192 -21.89 6.24 -1.70
C HIS A 192 -22.40 5.40 -2.88
N GLU A 193 -23.26 4.43 -2.58
CA GLU A 193 -24.00 3.62 -3.55
C GLU A 193 -25.48 4.03 -3.50
N ALA A 194 -25.96 4.71 -4.55
CA ALA A 194 -27.36 5.13 -4.63
C ALA A 194 -28.26 3.93 -4.98
N THR A 195 -29.08 3.48 -4.04
CA THR A 195 -29.99 2.34 -4.24
C THR A 195 -31.34 2.75 -4.83
N PHE A 196 -31.83 3.94 -4.49
CA PHE A 196 -33.09 4.46 -5.03
C PHE A 196 -33.14 5.99 -4.95
N MET A 197 -34.05 6.57 -5.74
CA MET A 197 -34.29 8.01 -5.79
C MET A 197 -35.74 8.30 -5.38
N THR A 198 -35.93 9.31 -4.54
CA THR A 198 -37.25 9.73 -4.07
C THR A 198 -37.39 11.24 -4.18
N PRO A 199 -38.51 11.77 -4.73
CA PRO A 199 -38.80 13.20 -4.69
C PRO A 199 -39.17 13.62 -3.27
N MET A 200 -38.46 14.61 -2.73
CA MET A 200 -38.69 15.17 -1.40
C MET A 200 -38.55 16.68 -1.51
N ALA A 201 -39.67 17.40 -1.50
CA ALA A 201 -39.72 18.84 -1.69
C ALA A 201 -38.92 19.63 -0.62
N ASP A 202 -38.67 19.01 0.53
CA ASP A 202 -38.00 19.64 1.67
C ASP A 202 -36.46 19.62 1.58
N LYS A 203 -35.86 18.88 0.64
CA LYS A 203 -34.40 18.70 0.54
C LYS A 203 -33.86 19.02 -0.86
N GLU A 204 -32.60 19.47 -0.92
CA GLU A 204 -31.91 19.78 -2.17
C GLU A 204 -31.68 18.53 -3.05
N ASP A 205 -31.72 18.71 -4.36
CA ASP A 205 -31.42 17.64 -5.32
C ASP A 205 -30.00 17.09 -5.16
N ASN A 206 -29.84 15.78 -5.42
CA ASN A 206 -28.60 15.03 -5.27
C ASN A 206 -28.06 14.97 -3.83
N THR A 207 -28.92 15.20 -2.84
CA THR A 207 -28.59 15.05 -1.42
C THR A 207 -28.99 13.67 -0.93
N VAL A 208 -28.20 13.12 -0.01
CA VAL A 208 -28.53 11.86 0.65
C VAL A 208 -29.58 12.12 1.73
N PHE A 209 -30.71 11.41 1.68
CA PHE A 209 -31.77 11.58 2.69
C PHE A 209 -31.88 10.43 3.69
N LEU A 210 -31.57 9.20 3.27
CA LEU A 210 -31.67 8.00 4.08
C LEU A 210 -30.54 7.02 3.75
N THR A 211 -29.91 6.48 4.79
CA THR A 211 -28.86 5.46 4.68
C THR A 211 -29.47 4.14 5.10
N GLN A 212 -29.63 3.22 4.16
CA GLN A 212 -30.12 1.87 4.44
C GLN A 212 -29.03 1.02 5.10
N GLN A 213 -27.80 1.17 4.62
CA GLN A 213 -26.65 0.40 5.07
C GLN A 213 -25.47 1.34 5.19
N LYS A 214 -24.91 1.47 6.40
CA LYS A 214 -23.87 2.45 6.70
C LYS A 214 -22.55 2.08 6.02
N GLY A 215 -21.75 3.09 5.69
CA GLY A 215 -20.46 2.88 5.02
C GLY A 215 -19.33 2.65 6.01
N PHE A 216 -18.25 2.02 5.54
CA PHE A 216 -17.02 1.83 6.32
C PHE A 216 -15.78 2.20 5.50
N LYS A 217 -14.87 2.95 6.12
CA LYS A 217 -13.54 3.32 5.59
C LYS A 217 -12.46 2.67 6.45
N LEU A 218 -11.41 2.14 5.82
CA LEU A 218 -10.22 1.62 6.47
C LEU A 218 -9.04 2.50 6.07
N ASN A 219 -8.42 3.20 7.01
CA ASN A 219 -7.25 4.06 6.76
C ASN A 219 -7.43 5.01 5.55
N GLY A 220 -8.61 5.64 5.44
CA GLY A 220 -8.98 6.54 4.34
C GLY A 220 -9.47 5.88 3.05
N ARG A 221 -9.36 4.55 2.91
CA ARG A 221 -9.90 3.81 1.75
C ARG A 221 -11.29 3.27 2.06
N VAL A 222 -12.22 3.42 1.12
CA VAL A 222 -13.57 2.84 1.24
C VAL A 222 -13.47 1.31 1.22
N LEU A 223 -13.86 0.67 2.33
CA LEU A 223 -14.00 -0.78 2.43
C LEU A 223 -15.35 -1.22 1.87
N ARG A 224 -16.39 -0.47 2.22
CA ARG A 224 -17.77 -0.65 1.76
C ARG A 224 -18.45 0.70 1.64
N ALA A 225 -19.06 0.96 0.49
CA ALA A 225 -19.86 2.15 0.26
C ALA A 225 -21.14 2.15 1.11
N ALA A 226 -21.59 3.33 1.52
CA ALA A 226 -22.88 3.47 2.18
C ALA A 226 -24.01 3.32 1.14
N LYS A 227 -25.01 2.48 1.40
CA LYS A 227 -26.20 2.38 0.54
C LYS A 227 -27.20 3.44 0.94
N VAL A 228 -27.48 4.34 0.00
CA VAL A 228 -28.21 5.58 0.27
C VAL A 228 -29.37 5.78 -0.69
N GLY A 229 -30.43 6.39 -0.18
CA GLY A 229 -31.48 7.02 -0.97
C GLY A 229 -31.09 8.46 -1.28
N VAL A 230 -31.19 8.84 -2.55
CA VAL A 230 -30.84 10.18 -3.03
C VAL A 230 -32.12 10.95 -3.38
N VAL A 231 -32.15 12.24 -3.08
CA VAL A 231 -33.26 13.12 -3.47
C VAL A 231 -33.14 13.50 -4.93
N LYS A 232 -34.22 13.31 -5.67
CA LYS A 232 -34.37 13.81 -7.03
C LYS A 232 -35.73 14.47 -7.14
N ASN A 233 -35.79 15.78 -6.95
CA ASN A 233 -36.97 16.55 -7.26
C ASN A 233 -37.05 16.64 -8.79
N SER A 234 -38.21 16.28 -9.33
CA SER A 234 -38.45 16.26 -10.78
C SER A 234 -38.73 17.64 -11.30
#